data_AF-A0A523XTU2-F1
#
_entry.id   AF-A0A523XTU2-F1
#
_cell.length_a   1.000
_cell.length_b   1.000
_cell.length_c   1.000
_cell.angle_alpha   90.00
_cell.angle_beta   90.00
_cell.angle_gamma   90.00
#
_symmetry.space_group_name_H-M   'P 1'
#
loop_
_entity.id
_entity.type
_entity.pdbx_description
1 polymer ?
#
loop_
_entity_poly.entity_id
_entity_poly.type
_entity_poly.pdbx_seq_one_letter_code
_entity_poly.pdbx_strand_id
1 'polypeptide(L)'
;EIIDLGTDVSAETFVSAVRENQPDILGMSALLTTTMPEMKVIINALEAAGLRDSVKIMVGGAPVTDNFARAIGADAYSPEAATAVDSARYLSRQIRE
;
A
#
# COMPACT_ATOMS: atom_id res chain seq x y z
N GLU A 1 -6.90 9.93 -10.21
CA GLU A 1 -6.10 9.28 -11.27
C GLU A 1 -5.54 7.97 -10.73
N ILE A 2 -5.22 7.00 -11.58
CA ILE A 2 -4.66 5.71 -11.16
C ILE A 2 -3.35 5.53 -11.92
N ILE A 3 -2.28 5.26 -11.17
CA ILE A 3 -0.97 4.91 -11.70
C ILE A 3 -0.74 3.43 -11.40
N ASP A 4 -0.74 2.62 -12.45
CA ASP A 4 -0.47 1.19 -12.33
C ASP A 4 1.03 0.95 -12.48
N LEU A 5 1.66 0.46 -11.42
CA LEU A 5 3.08 0.09 -11.42
C LEU A 5 3.30 -1.34 -11.98
N GLY A 6 2.24 -2.12 -12.15
CA GLY A 6 2.29 -3.48 -12.64
C GLY A 6 2.63 -4.51 -11.55
N THR A 7 3.29 -5.59 -11.96
CA THR A 7 3.68 -6.73 -11.12
C THR A 7 5.18 -6.85 -11.02
N ASP A 8 5.68 -7.45 -9.92
CA ASP A 8 7.13 -7.64 -9.68
C ASP A 8 7.90 -6.31 -9.60
N VAL A 9 7.31 -5.36 -8.88
CA VAL A 9 7.79 -3.98 -8.74
C VAL A 9 8.72 -3.86 -7.53
N SER A 10 9.91 -3.31 -7.76
CA SER A 10 10.90 -3.10 -6.69
C SER A 10 10.46 -2.02 -5.69
N ALA A 11 10.95 -2.11 -4.44
CA ALA A 11 10.71 -1.08 -3.43
C ALA A 11 11.21 0.31 -3.85
N GLU A 12 12.31 0.39 -4.61
CA GLU A 12 12.82 1.63 -5.16
C GLU A 12 11.82 2.26 -6.15
N THR A 13 11.21 1.44 -7.01
CA THR A 13 10.18 1.91 -7.94
C THR A 13 8.96 2.48 -7.20
N PHE A 14 8.53 1.86 -6.10
CA PHE A 14 7.47 2.40 -5.25
C PHE A 14 7.85 3.76 -4.65
N VAL A 15 9.06 3.88 -4.11
CA VAL A 15 9.57 5.14 -3.55
C VAL A 15 9.60 6.25 -4.59
N SER A 16 10.12 5.97 -5.79
CA SER A 16 10.16 6.92 -6.91
C SER A 16 8.76 7.32 -7.36
N ALA A 17 7.86 6.35 -7.54
CA ALA A 17 6.49 6.62 -7.95
C ALA A 17 5.74 7.51 -6.94
N VAL A 18 5.88 7.24 -5.64
CA VAL A 18 5.28 8.06 -4.58
C VAL A 18 5.88 9.47 -4.58
N ARG A 19 7.19 9.59 -4.76
CA ARG A 19 7.88 10.89 -4.81
C ARG A 19 7.45 11.74 -6.01
N GLU A 20 7.37 11.15 -7.18
CA GLU A 20 7.09 11.85 -8.44
C GLU A 20 5.62 12.24 -8.57
N ASN A 21 4.72 11.34 -8.19
CA ASN A 21 3.29 11.49 -8.45
C ASN A 21 2.51 11.96 -7.23
N GLN A 22 3.12 11.93 -6.04
CA GLN A 22 2.50 12.34 -4.76
C GLN A 22 1.08 11.78 -4.58
N PRO A 23 0.89 10.45 -4.71
CA PRO A 23 -0.42 9.86 -4.64
C PRO A 23 -0.98 9.95 -3.21
N ASP A 24 -2.29 10.15 -3.12
CA ASP A 24 -3.03 10.11 -1.86
C ASP A 24 -2.98 8.70 -1.21
N ILE A 25 -3.07 7.66 -2.04
CA ILE A 25 -3.19 6.27 -1.62
C ILE A 25 -2.23 5.40 -2.44
N LEU A 26 -1.46 4.55 -1.76
CA LEU A 26 -0.66 3.48 -2.34
C LEU A 26 -1.31 2.13 -2.05
N GLY A 27 -1.68 1.40 -3.10
CA GLY A 27 -2.19 0.03 -3.01
C GLY A 27 -1.11 -1.01 -3.27
N MET A 28 -1.02 -2.04 -2.45
CA MET A 28 -0.16 -3.21 -2.68
C MET A 28 -0.96 -4.51 -2.58
N SER A 29 -0.64 -5.49 -3.43
CA SER A 29 -1.27 -6.81 -3.43
C SER A 29 -0.23 -7.92 -3.44
N ALA A 30 -0.47 -8.98 -2.68
CA ALA A 30 0.33 -10.20 -2.70
C ALA A 30 -0.59 -11.41 -2.87
N LEU A 31 -0.25 -12.31 -3.79
CA LEU A 31 -0.98 -13.57 -3.98
C LEU A 31 -0.24 -14.79 -3.42
N LEU A 32 1.04 -14.63 -3.10
CA LEU A 32 1.90 -15.68 -2.56
C LEU A 32 2.36 -15.30 -1.15
N THR A 33 2.42 -16.28 -0.26
CA THR A 33 2.94 -16.06 1.11
C THR A 33 4.41 -15.62 1.12
N THR A 34 5.17 -16.02 0.09
CA THR A 34 6.57 -15.62 -0.09
C THR A 34 6.74 -14.15 -0.48
N THR A 35 5.72 -13.51 -1.06
CA THR A 35 5.78 -12.09 -1.45
C THR A 35 5.19 -11.17 -0.38
N MET A 36 4.55 -11.70 0.66
CA MET A 36 4.02 -10.88 1.76
C MET A 36 5.11 -10.05 2.45
N PRO A 37 6.30 -10.59 2.80
CA PRO A 37 7.33 -9.81 3.48
C PRO A 37 7.80 -8.57 2.69
N GLU A 38 7.74 -8.62 1.36
CA GLU A 38 8.10 -7.49 0.49
C GLU A 38 7.23 -6.26 0.75
N MET A 39 5.97 -6.42 1.16
CA MET A 39 5.13 -5.29 1.56
C MET A 39 5.76 -4.51 2.71
N LYS A 40 6.38 -5.20 3.68
CA LYS A 40 7.09 -4.53 4.77
C LYS A 40 8.36 -3.85 4.29
N VAL A 41 9.09 -4.47 3.36
CA VAL A 41 10.29 -3.88 2.74
C VAL A 41 9.94 -2.56 2.07
N ILE A 42 8.84 -2.51 1.31
CA ILE A 42 8.35 -1.30 0.64
C ILE A 42 7.96 -0.21 1.66
N ILE A 43 7.20 -0.56 2.70
CA ILE A 43 6.82 0.39 3.77
C ILE A 43 8.07 0.98 4.44
N ASN A 44 9.05 0.14 4.77
CA ASN A 44 10.30 0.58 5.39
C ASN A 44 11.12 1.46 4.43
N ALA A 45 11.10 1.18 3.12
CA ALA A 45 11.77 2.00 2.13
C ALA A 45 11.13 3.39 2.01
N LEU A 46 9.79 3.47 2.08
CA LEU A 46 9.06 4.74 2.12
C LEU A 46 9.36 5.52 3.41
N GLU A 47 9.47 4.83 4.55
CA GLU A 47 9.85 5.44 5.83
C GLU A 47 11.28 5.99 5.78
N ALA A 48 12.24 5.20 5.29
CA ALA A 48 13.63 5.63 5.11
C ALA A 48 13.77 6.81 4.13
N ALA A 49 12.87 6.91 3.14
CA ALA A 49 12.81 8.01 2.19
C ALA A 49 12.04 9.25 2.72
N GLY A 50 11.47 9.20 3.92
CA GLY A 50 10.66 10.27 4.50
C GLY A 50 9.29 10.47 3.83
N LEU A 51 8.80 9.46 3.11
CA LEU A 51 7.55 9.49 2.34
C LEU A 51 6.42 8.70 2.98
N ARG A 52 6.68 7.96 4.07
CA ARG A 52 5.65 7.12 4.70
C ARG A 52 4.41 7.91 5.11
N ASP A 53 4.59 9.11 5.64
CA ASP A 53 3.49 9.95 6.12
C ASP A 53 2.79 10.74 5.01
N SER A 54 3.37 10.81 3.80
CA SER A 54 2.78 11.54 2.66
C SER A 54 1.77 10.73 1.87
N VAL A 55 1.57 9.44 2.20
CA VAL A 55 0.68 8.53 1.46
C VAL A 55 -0.01 7.56 2.41
N LYS A 56 -1.29 7.26 2.15
CA LYS A 56 -2.01 6.19 2.85
C LYS A 56 -1.76 4.85 2.18
N ILE A 57 -1.34 3.85 2.93
CA ILE A 57 -0.95 2.53 2.42
C ILE A 57 -2.09 1.53 2.67
N MET A 58 -2.60 0.94 1.60
CA MET A 58 -3.59 -0.13 1.66
C MET A 58 -3.02 -1.43 1.11
N VAL A 59 -3.22 -2.54 1.82
CA VAL A 59 -2.72 -3.86 1.39
C VAL A 59 -3.86 -4.88 1.25
N GLY A 60 -3.66 -5.87 0.39
CA GLY A 60 -4.61 -6.97 0.20
C GLY A 60 -4.02 -8.17 -0.53
N GLY A 61 -4.88 -9.13 -0.84
CA GLY A 61 -4.55 -10.35 -1.54
C GLY A 61 -4.78 -11.62 -0.70
N ALA A 62 -4.83 -12.77 -1.38
CA ALA A 62 -5.33 -14.02 -0.81
C ALA A 62 -4.67 -14.47 0.52
N PRO A 63 -3.34 -14.37 0.72
CA PRO A 63 -2.71 -14.76 1.97
C PRO A 63 -2.61 -13.61 3.00
N VAL A 64 -3.00 -12.39 2.63
CA VAL A 64 -2.88 -11.21 3.51
C VAL A 64 -4.03 -11.20 4.51
N THR A 65 -3.73 -10.83 5.75
CA THR A 65 -4.70 -10.68 6.83
C THR A 65 -4.62 -9.28 7.44
N ASP A 66 -5.69 -8.86 8.10
CA ASP A 66 -5.73 -7.61 8.85
C ASP A 66 -4.62 -7.51 9.91
N ASN A 67 -4.35 -8.62 10.62
CA ASN A 67 -3.24 -8.69 11.58
C ASN A 67 -1.88 -8.45 10.93
N PHE A 68 -1.64 -9.06 9.77
CA PHE A 68 -0.39 -8.84 9.03
C PHE A 68 -0.28 -7.38 8.58
N ALA A 69 -1.35 -6.81 8.00
CA ALA A 69 -1.39 -5.43 7.55
C ALA A 69 -1.05 -4.44 8.66
N ARG A 70 -1.66 -4.59 9.85
CA ARG A 70 -1.35 -3.77 11.02
C ARG A 70 0.09 -3.96 11.49
N ALA A 71 0.58 -5.20 11.52
CA ALA A 71 1.94 -5.52 11.96
C ALA A 71 3.01 -4.88 11.05
N ILE A 72 2.73 -4.76 9.75
CA ILE A 72 3.67 -4.11 8.82
C ILE A 72 3.54 -2.59 8.78
N GLY A 73 2.47 -2.03 9.36
CA GLY A 73 2.21 -0.60 9.40
C GLY A 73 1.41 -0.07 8.21
N ALA A 74 0.56 -0.89 7.59
CA ALA A 74 -0.42 -0.43 6.60
C ALA A 74 -1.59 0.32 7.27
N ASP A 75 -2.16 1.29 6.57
CA ASP A 75 -3.29 2.10 7.04
C ASP A 75 -4.64 1.40 6.82
N ALA A 76 -4.72 0.52 5.82
CA ALA A 76 -5.92 -0.29 5.56
C ALA A 76 -5.57 -1.67 5.03
N TYR A 77 -6.47 -2.61 5.29
CA TYR A 77 -6.47 -3.95 4.72
C TYR A 77 -7.81 -4.20 4.02
N SER A 78 -7.76 -4.84 2.85
CA SER A 78 -8.95 -5.37 2.20
C SER A 78 -8.76 -6.82 1.78
N PRO A 79 -9.68 -7.73 2.17
CA PRO A 79 -9.61 -9.13 1.76
C PRO A 79 -9.93 -9.34 0.27
N GLU A 80 -10.76 -8.46 -0.31
CA GLU A 80 -11.28 -8.62 -1.66
C GLU A 80 -11.25 -7.30 -2.44
N ALA A 81 -11.30 -7.40 -3.77
CA ALA A 81 -11.33 -6.22 -4.65
C ALA A 81 -12.59 -5.37 -4.43
N ALA A 82 -13.74 -6.01 -4.17
CA ALA A 82 -15.00 -5.30 -3.92
C ALA A 82 -14.92 -4.39 -2.69
N THR A 83 -14.35 -4.91 -1.58
CA THR A 83 -14.21 -4.17 -0.32
C THR A 83 -13.03 -3.17 -0.34
N ALA A 84 -12.13 -3.28 -1.32
CA ALA A 84 -10.99 -2.37 -1.44
C ALA A 84 -11.45 -0.97 -1.85
N VAL A 85 -12.55 -0.87 -2.62
CA VAL A 85 -13.16 0.42 -2.99
C VAL A 85 -13.66 1.16 -1.75
N ASP A 86 -14.28 0.46 -0.81
CA ASP A 86 -14.77 1.06 0.43
C ASP A 86 -13.62 1.51 1.33
N SER A 87 -12.55 0.72 1.40
CA SER A 87 -11.32 1.06 2.13
C SER A 87 -10.64 2.30 1.52
N ALA A 88 -10.53 2.38 0.20
CA ALA A 88 -10.00 3.56 -0.49
C ALA A 88 -10.86 4.81 -0.27
N ARG A 89 -12.20 4.67 -0.27
CA ARG A 89 -13.12 5.77 0.07
C ARG A 89 -12.95 6.24 1.52
N TYR A 90 -12.76 5.31 2.45
CA TYR A 90 -12.50 5.63 3.85
C TYR A 90 -11.21 6.43 4.00
N LEU A 91 -10.10 5.95 3.41
CA LEU A 91 -8.82 6.65 3.44
C LEU A 91 -8.91 8.02 2.77
N SER A 92 -9.59 8.13 1.62
CA SER A 92 -9.76 9.41 0.91
C SER A 92 -10.50 10.45 1.74
N ARG A 93 -11.43 10.05 2.61
CA ARG A 93 -12.09 10.98 3.55
C ARG A 93 -11.11 11.49 4.60
N GLN A 94 -10.29 10.62 5.17
CA GLN A 94 -9.29 10.99 6.18
C GLN A 94 -8.20 11.93 5.65
N ILE A 95 -7.92 11.88 4.34
CA ILE A 95 -6.94 12.79 3.70
C ILE A 95 -7.51 14.19 3.51
N ARG A 96 -8.84 14.31 3.38
CA ARG A 96 -9.53 15.59 3.15
C ARG A 96 -9.88 16.33 4.45
N GLU A 97 -9.75 15.66 5.59
CA GLU A 97 -9.97 16.20 6.94
C GLU A 97 -8.68 16.81 7.50
#